data_AF-A0A957I2T1-F1
#
_entry.id   AF-A0A957I2T1-F1
#
_cell.length_a   1.000
_cell.length_b   1.000
_cell.length_c   1.000
_cell.angle_alpha   90.00
_cell.angle_beta   90.00
_cell.angle_gamma   90.00
#
_symmetry.space_group_name_H-M   'P 1'
#
loop_
_entity.id
_entity.type
_entity.pdbx_description
1 polymer ?
#
loop_
_entity_poly.entity_id
_entity_poly.type
_entity_poly.pdbx_seq_one_letter_code
_entity_poly.pdbx_strand_id
1 'polypeptide(L)'
;MPAWVYRILLLGGGLTVGGWLFSWRSPHRPRLPRAAALLLWGIFLLSAALFLGYNVTFVQPQGRYLFPALIPIATAVAVGAAAWLTPLRRRWPPTAFLLPALLALGLCGLDLLALFRFILPQLALQ
;
A
#
# COMPACT_ATOMS: atom_id res chain seq x y z
N MET A 1 20.41 6.82 3.81
CA MET A 1 19.34 7.53 3.06
C MET A 1 19.17 8.94 3.64
N PRO A 2 18.90 9.96 2.82
CA PRO A 2 18.71 11.34 3.29
C PRO A 2 17.47 11.50 4.19
N ALA A 3 17.56 12.40 5.19
CA ALA A 3 16.46 12.63 6.15
C ALA A 3 15.14 13.08 5.52
N TRP A 4 15.18 13.78 4.39
CA TRP A 4 13.99 14.23 3.68
C TRP A 4 13.16 13.07 3.11
N VAL A 5 13.79 11.96 2.73
CA VAL A 5 13.11 10.76 2.23
C VAL A 5 12.21 10.18 3.33
N TYR A 6 12.74 10.05 4.55
CA TYR A 6 11.97 9.55 5.70
C TYR A 6 10.79 10.46 6.03
N ARG A 7 10.96 11.79 5.92
CA ARG A 7 9.87 12.75 6.14
C ARG A 7 8.75 12.59 5.11
N ILE A 8 9.09 12.43 3.83
CA ILE A 8 8.09 12.19 2.77
C ILE A 8 7.34 10.87 3.02
N LEU A 9 8.05 9.80 3.36
CA LEU A 9 7.44 8.51 3.67
C LEU A 9 6.51 8.59 4.89
N LEU A 10 6.94 9.31 5.94
CA LEU A 10 6.14 9.48 7.15
C LEU A 10 4.88 10.32 6.90
N LEU A 11 4.99 11.38 6.09
CA LEU A 11 3.84 12.19 5.68
C LEU A 11 2.87 11.36 4.82
N GLY A 12 3.38 10.61 3.84
CA GLY A 12 2.58 9.73 2.99
C GLY A 12 1.87 8.64 3.80
N GLY A 13 2.59 7.99 4.72
CA GLY A 13 2.03 7.00 5.65
C GLY A 13 1.00 7.58 6.60
N GLY A 14 1.25 8.78 7.13
CA GLY A 14 0.28 9.49 7.98
C GLY A 14 -1.01 9.82 7.24
N LEU A 15 -0.92 10.26 5.97
CA LEU A 15 -2.08 10.57 5.14
C LEU A 15 -2.91 9.32 4.81
N THR A 16 -2.27 8.18 4.54
CA THR A 16 -2.97 6.93 4.24
C THR A 16 -3.66 6.36 5.48
N VAL A 17 -2.98 6.36 6.62
CA VAL A 17 -3.57 5.95 7.91
C VAL A 17 -4.72 6.88 8.30
N GLY A 18 -4.53 8.20 8.15
CA GLY A 18 -5.58 9.19 8.42
C GLY A 18 -6.82 8.99 7.55
N GLY A 19 -6.63 8.72 6.26
CA GLY A 19 -7.71 8.40 5.33
C GLY A 19 -8.42 7.09 5.68
N TRP A 20 -7.65 6.06 6.05
CA TRP A 20 -8.19 4.78 6.45
C TRP A 20 -9.03 4.89 7.73
N LEU A 21 -8.55 5.63 8.74
CA LEU A 21 -9.31 5.93 9.96
C LEU A 21 -10.57 6.77 9.66
N PHE A 22 -10.47 7.74 8.74
CA PHE A 22 -11.63 8.52 8.31
C PHE A 22 -12.67 7.65 7.60
N SER A 23 -12.24 6.66 6.82
CA SER A 23 -13.14 5.72 6.13
C SER A 23 -14.03 4.94 7.11
N TRP A 24 -13.58 4.69 8.34
CA TRP A 24 -14.38 4.02 9.37
C TRP A 24 -15.60 4.82 9.82
N ARG A 25 -15.61 6.15 9.61
CA ARG A 25 -16.76 7.01 9.89
C ARG A 25 -17.81 6.98 8.78
N SER A 26 -17.50 6.39 7.63
CA SER A 26 -18.44 6.31 6.52
C SER A 26 -19.47 5.19 6.76
N PRO A 27 -20.78 5.50 6.76
CA PRO A 27 -21.84 4.52 7.04
C PRO A 27 -22.09 3.52 5.88
N HIS A 28 -21.42 3.69 4.75
CA HIS A 28 -21.57 2.80 3.58
C HIS A 28 -20.64 1.58 3.71
N ARG A 29 -21.06 0.60 4.51
CA ARG A 29 -20.43 -0.73 4.48
C ARG A 29 -21.10 -1.57 3.40
N PRO A 30 -20.40 -1.95 2.32
CA PRO A 30 -20.96 -2.91 1.37
C PRO A 30 -21.28 -4.20 2.12
N ARG A 31 -22.50 -4.71 1.96
CA ARG A 31 -22.89 -6.01 2.51
C ARG A 31 -22.16 -7.08 1.72
N LEU A 32 -21.07 -7.63 2.26
CA LEU A 32 -20.44 -8.80 1.66
C LEU A 32 -21.36 -10.01 1.83
N PRO A 33 -21.61 -10.78 0.76
CA PRO A 33 -22.23 -12.10 0.88
C PRO A 33 -21.43 -12.97 1.86
N ARG A 34 -22.11 -13.76 2.70
CA ARG A 34 -21.45 -14.64 3.68
C ARG A 34 -20.39 -15.54 3.04
N ALA A 35 -20.68 -16.08 1.86
CA ALA A 35 -19.73 -16.90 1.10
C ALA A 35 -18.45 -16.14 0.72
N ALA A 36 -18.58 -14.88 0.25
CA ALA A 36 -17.43 -14.05 -0.07
C ALA A 36 -16.61 -13.68 1.18
N ALA A 37 -17.29 -13.39 2.30
CA ALA A 37 -16.62 -13.13 3.57
C ALA A 37 -15.85 -14.36 4.07
N LEU A 38 -16.45 -15.55 4.02
CA LEU A 38 -15.81 -16.81 4.39
C LEU A 38 -14.61 -17.13 3.49
N LEU A 39 -14.74 -16.92 2.17
CA LEU A 39 -13.65 -17.13 1.22
C LEU A 39 -12.47 -16.19 1.50
N LEU A 40 -12.74 -14.90 1.71
CA LEU A 40 -11.70 -13.91 2.03
C LEU A 40 -11.00 -14.23 3.36
N TRP A 41 -11.77 -14.60 4.39
CA TRP A 41 -11.21 -15.03 5.66
C TRP A 41 -10.37 -16.31 5.52
N GLY A 42 -10.84 -17.28 4.72
CA GLY A 42 -10.09 -18.51 4.44
C GLY A 42 -8.75 -18.22 3.76
N ILE A 43 -8.75 -17.37 2.73
CA ILE A 43 -7.52 -16.94 2.03
C ILE A 43 -6.57 -16.22 2.97
N PHE A 44 -7.09 -15.32 3.81
CA PHE A 44 -6.30 -14.61 4.80
C PHE A 44 -5.64 -15.56 5.81
N LEU A 45 -6.42 -16.46 6.42
CA LEU A 45 -5.92 -17.41 7.41
C LEU A 45 -4.90 -18.38 6.81
N LEU A 46 -5.15 -18.88 5.60
CA LEU A 46 -4.21 -19.76 4.90
C LEU A 46 -2.89 -19.03 4.60
N SER A 47 -2.97 -17.78 4.12
CA SER A 47 -1.79 -16.96 3.85
C SER A 47 -1.00 -16.66 5.12
N ALA A 48 -1.69 -16.37 6.24
CA ALA A 48 -1.07 -16.15 7.54
C ALA A 48 -0.40 -17.42 8.08
N ALA A 49 -1.03 -18.59 7.92
CA ALA A 49 -0.48 -19.87 8.35
C ALA A 49 0.77 -20.26 7.53
N LEU A 50 0.71 -20.10 6.19
CA LEU A 50 1.86 -20.30 5.32
C LEU A 50 3.01 -19.36 5.68
N PHE A 51 2.69 -18.08 5.94
CA PHE A 51 3.67 -17.11 6.40
C PHE A 51 4.35 -17.58 7.69
N LEU A 52 3.59 -17.87 8.75
CA LEU A 52 4.13 -18.31 10.03
C LEU A 52 4.97 -19.58 9.90
N GLY A 53 4.46 -20.61 9.20
CA GLY A 53 5.18 -21.88 9.02
C GLY A 53 6.50 -21.70 8.28
N TYR A 54 6.53 -20.85 7.27
CA TYR A 54 7.75 -20.56 6.53
C TYR A 54 8.75 -19.73 7.36
N ASN A 55 8.25 -18.79 8.17
CA ASN A 55 9.08 -17.94 9.06
C ASN A 55 9.78 -18.75 10.16
N VAL A 56 9.10 -19.76 10.73
CA VAL A 56 9.67 -20.61 11.78
C VAL A 56 10.72 -21.58 11.22
N THR A 57 10.57 -22.00 9.96
CA THR A 57 11.48 -22.98 9.33
C THR A 57 12.75 -22.34 8.75
N PHE A 58 12.65 -21.10 8.24
CA PHE A 58 13.76 -20.43 7.57
C PHE A 58 13.94 -19.00 8.09
N VAL A 59 15.01 -18.78 8.87
CA VAL A 59 15.42 -17.45 9.33
C VAL A 59 16.18 -16.74 8.22
N GLN A 60 15.49 -15.88 7.48
CA GLN A 60 16.09 -14.98 6.52
C GLN A 60 15.47 -13.59 6.74
N PRO A 61 16.12 -12.68 7.51
CA PRO A 61 15.66 -11.31 7.70
C PRO A 61 15.84 -10.44 6.43
N GLN A 62 15.61 -11.02 5.26
CA GLN A 62 15.49 -10.32 3.99
C GLN A 62 14.04 -9.88 3.81
N GLY A 63 13.80 -8.89 2.93
CA GLY A 63 12.49 -8.28 2.67
C GLY A 63 11.33 -9.23 2.30
N ARG A 64 11.55 -10.55 2.27
CA ARG A 64 10.53 -11.59 2.09
C ARG A 64 9.37 -11.45 3.07
N TYR A 65 9.62 -11.00 4.30
CA TYR A 65 8.56 -10.84 5.29
C TYR A 65 7.62 -9.67 5.00
N LEU A 66 8.04 -8.73 4.16
CA LEU A 66 7.22 -7.60 3.75
C LEU A 66 6.18 -7.99 2.69
N PHE A 67 6.48 -8.98 1.83
CA PHE A 67 5.60 -9.35 0.70
C PHE A 67 4.17 -9.73 1.12
N PRO A 68 3.94 -10.58 2.14
CA PRO A 68 2.60 -10.91 2.59
C PRO A 68 1.90 -9.71 3.25
N ALA A 69 2.66 -8.82 3.89
CA ALA A 69 2.15 -7.58 4.45
C ALA A 69 1.81 -6.53 3.37
N LEU A 70 2.29 -6.66 2.14
CA LEU A 70 1.95 -5.74 1.05
C LEU A 70 0.46 -5.76 0.73
N ILE A 71 -0.22 -6.90 0.83
CA ILE A 71 -1.66 -6.99 0.55
C ILE A 71 -2.47 -6.14 1.54
N PRO A 72 -2.35 -6.32 2.88
CA PRO A 72 -3.07 -5.47 3.82
C PRO A 72 -2.61 -4.01 3.75
N ILE A 73 -1.32 -3.74 3.53
CA ILE A 73 -0.81 -2.37 3.38
C ILE A 73 -1.42 -1.69 2.13
N ALA A 74 -1.38 -2.33 0.97
CA ALA A 74 -1.94 -1.80 -0.27
C ALA A 74 -3.45 -1.57 -0.14
N THR A 75 -4.16 -2.47 0.54
CA THR A 75 -5.60 -2.31 0.80
C THR A 75 -5.86 -1.10 1.70
N ALA A 76 -5.10 -0.94 2.79
CA ALA A 76 -5.22 0.22 3.67
C ALA A 76 -4.90 1.53 2.94
N VAL A 77 -3.84 1.54 2.13
CA VAL A 77 -3.46 2.70 1.28
C VAL A 77 -4.57 3.03 0.29
N ALA A 78 -5.12 2.04 -0.42
CA ALA A 78 -6.19 2.24 -1.39
C ALA A 78 -7.47 2.78 -0.74
N VAL A 79 -7.88 2.21 0.40
CA VAL A 79 -9.04 2.68 1.17
C VAL A 79 -8.80 4.11 1.69
N GLY A 80 -7.61 4.39 2.22
CA GLY A 80 -7.26 5.71 2.72
C GLY A 80 -7.25 6.76 1.62
N ALA A 81 -6.64 6.47 0.48
CA ALA A 81 -6.66 7.35 -0.68
C ALA A 81 -8.09 7.57 -1.20
N ALA A 82 -8.91 6.52 -1.28
CA ALA A 82 -10.30 6.61 -1.71
C ALA A 82 -11.13 7.50 -0.79
N ALA A 83 -10.89 7.46 0.52
CA ALA A 83 -11.58 8.30 1.50
C ALA A 83 -11.37 9.79 1.23
N TRP A 84 -10.13 10.20 0.91
CA TRP A 84 -9.79 11.57 0.53
C TRP A 84 -10.31 11.96 -0.85
N LEU A 85 -10.29 11.02 -1.80
CA LEU A 85 -10.69 11.26 -3.19
C LEU A 85 -12.20 11.34 -3.38
N THR A 86 -13.00 10.64 -2.56
CA THR A 86 -14.46 10.59 -2.71
C THR A 86 -15.15 11.96 -2.76
N PRO A 87 -14.88 12.91 -1.83
CA PRO A 87 -15.49 14.25 -1.92
C PRO A 87 -15.00 15.04 -3.13
N LEU A 88 -13.74 14.88 -3.54
CA LEU A 88 -13.15 15.57 -4.68
C LEU A 88 -13.73 15.04 -6.01
N ARG A 89 -13.89 13.73 -6.14
CA ARG A 89 -14.53 13.06 -7.29
C ARG A 89 -15.98 13.47 -7.49
N ARG A 90 -16.73 13.66 -6.39
CA ARG A 90 -18.11 14.17 -6.44
C ARG A 90 -18.20 15.59 -6.98
N ARG A 91 -17.20 16.43 -6.70
CA ARG A 91 -17.16 17.79 -7.22
C ARG A 91 -16.67 17.79 -8.66
N TRP A 92 -15.54 17.15 -8.95
CA TRP A 92 -14.86 17.18 -10.26
C TRP A 92 -14.65 15.75 -10.79
N PRO A 93 -15.53 15.23 -11.67
CA PRO A 93 -15.46 13.86 -12.19
C PRO A 93 -14.11 13.41 -12.79
N PRO A 94 -13.35 14.22 -13.54
CA PRO A 94 -12.10 13.75 -14.14
C PRO A 94 -11.01 13.43 -13.11
N THR A 95 -11.13 13.93 -11.88
CA THR A 95 -10.20 13.60 -10.78
C THR A 95 -10.20 12.11 -10.42
N ALA A 96 -11.24 11.37 -10.81
CA ALA A 96 -11.31 9.92 -10.64
C ALA A 96 -10.19 9.17 -11.36
N PHE A 97 -9.70 9.70 -12.49
CA PHE A 97 -8.68 9.07 -13.32
C PHE A 97 -7.35 9.84 -13.27
N LEU A 98 -7.40 11.17 -13.21
CA LEU A 98 -6.20 12.01 -13.20
C LEU A 98 -5.35 11.82 -11.95
N LEU A 99 -5.95 11.72 -10.76
CA LEU A 99 -5.18 11.56 -9.52
C LEU A 99 -4.46 10.21 -9.40
N PRO A 100 -5.11 9.07 -9.68
CA PRO A 100 -4.42 7.78 -9.75
C PRO A 100 -3.32 7.77 -10.82
N ALA A 101 -3.56 8.36 -11.99
CA ALA A 101 -2.55 8.44 -13.06
C ALA A 101 -1.35 9.31 -12.64
N LEU A 102 -1.59 10.46 -12.01
CA LEU A 102 -0.53 11.33 -11.50
C LEU A 102 0.29 10.65 -10.41
N LEU A 103 -0.37 9.92 -9.50
CA LEU A 103 0.30 9.13 -8.47
C LEU A 103 1.18 8.04 -9.11
N ALA A 104 0.64 7.30 -10.10
CA ALA A 104 1.38 6.26 -10.80
C ALA A 104 2.61 6.82 -11.54
N LEU A 105 2.46 7.97 -12.22
CA LEU A 105 3.58 8.66 -12.85
C LEU A 105 4.63 9.13 -11.84
N GLY A 106 4.19 9.66 -10.69
CA GLY A 106 5.08 10.05 -9.60
C GLY A 106 5.86 8.86 -9.02
N LEU A 107 5.20 7.72 -8.82
CA LEU A 107 5.85 6.48 -8.38
C LEU A 107 6.85 5.97 -9.42
N CYS A 108 6.48 5.99 -10.71
CA CYS A 108 7.39 5.62 -11.79
C CYS A 108 8.64 6.53 -11.82
N GLY A 109 8.46 7.84 -11.65
CA GLY A 109 9.58 8.79 -11.53
C GLY A 109 10.45 8.51 -10.30
N LEU A 110 9.84 8.13 -9.17
CA LEU A 110 10.56 7.75 -7.96
C LEU A 110 11.36 6.45 -8.17
N ASP A 111 10.81 5.47 -8.88
CA ASP A 111 11.50 4.22 -9.23
C ASP A 111 12.71 4.49 -10.13
N LEU A 112 12.56 5.35 -11.14
CA LEU A 112 13.67 5.78 -12.00
C LEU A 112 14.75 6.51 -11.19
N LEU A 113 14.35 7.41 -10.29
CA LEU A 113 15.29 8.09 -9.40
C LEU A 113 16.00 7.07 -8.50
N ALA A 114 15.28 6.12 -7.93
CA ALA A 114 15.84 5.08 -7.07
C ALA A 114 16.87 4.23 -7.83
N LEU A 115 16.52 3.82 -9.05
CA LEU A 115 17.36 3.02 -9.93
C LEU A 115 18.64 3.74 -10.31
N PHE A 116 18.55 4.93 -10.90
CA PHE A 116 19.71 5.65 -11.43
C PHE A 116 20.55 6.31 -10.34
N ARG A 117 19.95 6.76 -9.24
CA ARG A 117 20.68 7.52 -8.22
C ARG A 117 21.27 6.66 -7.11
N PHE A 118 20.60 5.57 -6.74
CA PHE A 118 21.03 4.74 -5.60
C PHE A 118 21.48 3.35 -6.05
N ILE A 119 20.66 2.62 -6.82
CA ILE A 119 20.92 1.21 -7.12
C ILE A 119 22.10 1.04 -8.09
N LEU A 120 22.07 1.67 -9.27
CA LEU A 120 23.11 1.50 -10.29
C LEU A 120 24.52 1.92 -9.81
N PRO A 121 24.70 3.04 -9.11
CA PRO A 121 26.01 3.42 -8.58
C PRO A 121 26.56 2.42 -7.56
N GLN A 122 25.69 1.81 -6.75
CA GLN A 122 26.10 0.80 -5.76
C GLN A 122 26.47 -0.53 -6.41
N LEU A 123 25.82 -0.88 -7.53
CA LEU A 123 26.16 -2.08 -8.31
C LEU A 123 27.48 -1.92 -9.08
N ALA A 124 27.75 -0.72 -9.61
CA ALA A 124 28.96 -0.45 -10.39
C ALA A 124 30.25 -0.35 -9.55
N LEU A 125 30.13 -0.33 -8.22
CA LEU A 125 31.24 -0.31 -7.27
C LEU A 125 31.62 -1.72 -6.74
N GLN A 126 30.94 -2.77 -7.23
CA GLN A 126 31.27 -4.17 -6.98
C GLN A 126 31.91 -4.79 -8.22
#